data_AF-A0A8H9G932-F1
#
_entry.id   AF-A0A8H9G932-F1
#
_cell.length_a   1.000
_cell.length_b   1.000
_cell.length_c   1.000
_cell.angle_alpha   90.00
_cell.angle_beta   90.00
_cell.angle_gamma   90.00
#
_symmetry.space_group_name_H-M   'P 1'
#
loop_
_entity.id
_entity.type
_entity.pdbx_description
1 polymer ?
#
loop_
_entity_poly.entity_id
_entity_poly.type
_entity_poly.pdbx_seq_one_letter_code
_entity_poly.pdbx_strand_id
1 'polypeptide(L)'
;MAYICLILSGAALLINGLTLLGRVPGRDSGVFNVLIGSVQLVLCVAVAVSADGSLPALLAISGTFLFGLTYLYVGLDALAGLG
;
A
#
# COMPACT_ATOMS: atom_id res chain seq x y z
N MET A 1 -14.10 3.72 0.34
CA MET A 1 -12.72 3.18 0.37
C MET A 1 -11.87 3.58 -0.83
N ALA A 2 -12.40 3.55 -2.05
CA ALA A 2 -11.62 3.87 -3.25
C ALA A 2 -10.84 5.20 -3.14
N TYR A 3 -11.44 6.28 -2.65
CA TYR A 3 -10.74 7.57 -2.49
C TYR A 3 -9.58 7.54 -1.49
N ILE A 4 -9.74 6.82 -0.36
CA ILE A 4 -8.67 6.66 0.64
C ILE A 4 -7.52 5.87 0.02
N CYS A 5 -7.82 4.76 -0.64
CA CYS A 5 -6.81 4.00 -1.38
C CYS A 5 -6.08 4.89 -2.40
N LEU A 6 -6.81 5.63 -3.23
CA LEU A 6 -6.22 6.44 -4.29
C LEU A 6 -5.31 7.55 -3.75
N ILE A 7 -5.70 8.22 -2.68
CA ILE A 7 -4.85 9.26 -2.05
C ILE A 7 -3.59 8.63 -1.46
N LEU A 8 -3.73 7.53 -0.72
CA LEU A 8 -2.59 6.84 -0.10
C LEU A 8 -1.63 6.26 -1.15
N SER A 9 -2.18 5.62 -2.19
CA SER A 9 -1.42 5.10 -3.32
C SER A 9 -0.75 6.21 -4.11
N GLY A 10 -1.43 7.34 -4.34
CA GLY A 10 -0.86 8.50 -5.01
C GLY A 10 0.32 9.08 -4.24
N ALA A 11 0.20 9.18 -2.90
CA ALA A 11 1.31 9.60 -2.05
C ALA A 11 2.48 8.62 -2.11
N ALA A 12 2.23 7.31 -2.03
CA ALA A 12 3.28 6.29 -2.13
C ALA A 12 4.00 6.32 -3.49
N LEU A 13 3.24 6.46 -4.59
CA LEU A 13 3.81 6.58 -5.93
C LEU A 13 4.66 7.85 -6.09
N LEU A 14 4.23 8.98 -5.52
CA LEU A 14 5.01 10.21 -5.52
C LEU A 14 6.35 10.03 -4.77
N ILE A 15 6.31 9.47 -3.57
CA ILE A 15 7.53 9.22 -2.77
C ILE A 15 8.44 8.22 -3.47
N ASN A 16 7.89 7.16 -4.06
CA ASN A 16 8.66 6.19 -4.84
C ASN A 16 9.32 6.84 -6.06
N GLY A 17 8.59 7.68 -6.79
CA GLY A 17 9.15 8.47 -7.90
C GLY A 17 10.29 9.39 -7.46
N LEU A 18 10.12 10.10 -6.33
CA LEU A 18 11.19 10.94 -5.77
C LEU A 18 12.40 10.13 -5.31
N THR A 19 12.19 8.91 -4.84
CA THR A 19 13.26 7.97 -4.45
C THR A 19 14.07 7.56 -5.68
N LEU A 20 13.40 7.20 -6.78
CA LEU A 20 14.04 6.86 -8.05
C LEU A 20 14.84 8.04 -8.65
N LEU A 21 14.41 9.27 -8.37
CA LEU A 21 15.13 10.49 -8.76
C LEU A 21 16.25 10.89 -7.78
N GLY A 22 16.53 10.08 -6.76
CA GLY A 22 17.56 10.35 -5.74
C GLY A 22 17.24 11.52 -4.80
N ARG A 23 15.97 11.91 -4.69
CA ARG A 23 15.52 13.03 -3.84
C ARG A 23 15.04 12.61 -2.45
N VAL A 24 14.70 11.33 -2.29
CA VAL A 24 14.29 10.73 -1.02
C VAL A 24 15.18 9.51 -0.77
N PRO A 25 15.75 9.34 0.44
CA PRO A 25 16.50 8.14 0.78
C PRO A 25 15.62 6.88 0.69
N GLY A 26 16.17 5.79 0.14
CA GLY A 26 15.44 4.51 -0.01
C GLY A 26 14.87 3.98 1.31
N ARG A 27 15.59 4.17 2.42
CA ARG A 27 15.12 3.80 3.77
C ARG A 27 13.86 4.55 4.18
N ASP A 28 13.81 5.87 3.96
CA ASP A 28 12.67 6.70 4.36
C ASP A 28 11.44 6.39 3.50
N SER A 29 11.67 6.19 2.21
CA SER A 29 10.66 5.65 1.29
C SER A 29 10.17 4.27 1.72
N GLY A 30 11.08 3.40 2.17
CA GLY A 30 10.75 2.08 2.69
C GLY A 30 9.80 2.14 3.88
N VAL A 31 10.10 2.96 4.89
CA VAL A 31 9.20 3.19 6.04
C VAL A 31 7.84 3.69 5.58
N PHE A 32 7.81 4.65 4.64
CA PHE A 32 6.57 5.19 4.11
C PHE A 32 5.71 4.10 3.43
N ASN A 33 6.32 3.27 2.59
CA ASN A 33 5.64 2.17 1.91
C ASN A 33 5.10 1.12 2.89
N VAL A 34 5.85 0.76 3.95
CA VAL A 34 5.34 -0.14 5.00
C VAL A 34 4.11 0.44 5.68
N LEU A 35 4.11 1.74 6.02
CA LEU A 35 2.98 2.39 6.66
C LEU A 35 1.75 2.40 5.75
N ILE A 36 1.91 2.83 4.49
CA ILE A 36 0.81 2.89 3.51
C ILE A 36 0.26 1.49 3.23
N GLY A 37 1.13 0.53 2.96
CA GLY A 37 0.75 -0.86 2.71
C GLY A 37 -0.01 -1.47 3.88
N SER A 38 0.51 -1.30 5.10
CA SER A 38 -0.14 -1.81 6.31
C SER A 38 -1.52 -1.20 6.53
N VAL A 39 -1.66 0.12 6.38
CA VAL A 39 -2.96 0.81 6.52
C VAL A 39 -3.95 0.31 5.47
N GLN A 40 -3.54 0.20 4.20
CA GLN A 40 -4.42 -0.32 3.14
C GLN A 40 -4.87 -1.76 3.41
N LEU A 41 -3.95 -2.62 3.86
CA LEU A 41 -4.27 -4.02 4.18
C LEU A 41 -5.21 -4.13 5.39
N VAL A 42 -4.97 -3.38 6.46
CA VAL A 42 -5.86 -3.38 7.64
C VAL A 42 -7.27 -2.93 7.25
N LEU A 43 -7.40 -1.86 6.45
CA LEU A 43 -8.69 -1.39 5.97
C LEU A 43 -9.39 -2.42 5.09
N CYS A 44 -8.67 -3.06 4.17
CA CYS A 44 -9.23 -4.10 3.32
C CYS A 44 -9.66 -5.33 4.12
N VAL A 45 -8.88 -5.77 5.10
CA VAL A 45 -9.25 -6.89 5.99
C VAL A 45 -10.51 -6.54 6.78
N ALA A 46 -10.62 -5.33 7.31
CA ALA A 46 -11.83 -4.90 8.02
C ALA A 46 -13.08 -4.93 7.11
N VAL A 47 -12.95 -4.50 5.85
CA VAL A 47 -14.05 -4.60 4.87
C VAL A 47 -14.34 -6.05 4.48
N ALA A 48 -13.31 -6.87 4.27
CA ALA A 48 -13.48 -8.27 3.89
C ALA A 48 -14.22 -9.07 4.97
N VAL A 49 -13.90 -8.84 6.24
CA VAL A 49 -14.62 -9.44 7.38
C VAL A 49 -16.07 -8.94 7.44
N SER A 50 -16.30 -7.64 7.18
CA SER A 50 -17.64 -7.05 7.19
C SER A 50 -18.48 -7.39 5.94
N ALA A 51 -17.86 -7.92 4.88
CA ALA A 51 -18.53 -8.22 3.62
C ALA A 51 -19.41 -9.46 3.68
N ASP A 52 -19.24 -10.34 4.69
CA ASP A 52 -20.05 -11.53 4.92
C ASP A 52 -20.27 -12.40 3.66
N GLY A 53 -19.19 -12.62 2.90
CA GLY A 53 -19.23 -13.42 1.66
C GLY A 53 -19.73 -12.69 0.40
N SER A 54 -20.04 -11.39 0.48
CA SER A 54 -20.43 -10.57 -0.66
C SER A 54 -19.31 -10.45 -1.71
N LEU A 55 -19.46 -11.19 -2.82
CA LEU A 55 -18.51 -11.16 -3.93
C LEU A 55 -18.31 -9.74 -4.52
N PRO A 56 -19.36 -8.91 -4.73
CA PRO A 56 -19.18 -7.55 -5.20
C PRO A 56 -18.36 -6.68 -4.23
N ALA A 57 -18.56 -6.84 -2.92
CA ALA A 57 -17.81 -6.09 -1.93
C ALA A 57 -16.33 -6.50 -1.89
N LEU A 58 -16.03 -7.80 -2.01
CA LEU A 58 -14.67 -8.32 -2.09
C LEU A 58 -13.97 -7.88 -3.38
N LEU A 59 -14.66 -7.91 -4.52
CA LEU A 59 -14.14 -7.40 -5.78
C LEU A 59 -13.83 -5.90 -5.70
N ALA A 60 -14.67 -5.11 -5.02
CA ALA A 60 -14.47 -3.67 -4.87
C ALA A 60 -13.20 -3.29 -4.08
N ILE A 61 -12.68 -4.17 -3.21
CA ILE A 61 -11.45 -3.93 -2.43
C ILE A 61 -10.21 -4.63 -3.00
N SER A 62 -10.37 -5.51 -3.99
CA SER A 62 -9.29 -6.34 -4.54
C SER A 62 -8.09 -5.51 -5.03
N GLY A 63 -8.34 -4.41 -5.74
CA GLY A 63 -7.28 -3.52 -6.21
C GLY A 63 -6.54 -2.83 -5.07
N THR A 64 -7.26 -2.34 -4.05
CA THR A 64 -6.64 -1.74 -2.86
C THR A 64 -5.81 -2.76 -2.09
N PHE A 65 -6.30 -3.99 -1.98
CA PHE A 65 -5.57 -5.07 -1.32
C PHE A 65 -4.26 -5.39 -2.06
N LEU A 66 -4.31 -5.47 -3.39
CA LEU A 66 -3.14 -5.71 -4.23
C LEU A 66 -2.10 -4.59 -4.08
N PHE A 67 -2.51 -3.32 -4.19
CA PHE A 67 -1.58 -2.20 -4.00
C PHE A 67 -1.01 -2.16 -2.57
N GLY A 68 -1.83 -2.44 -1.57
CA GLY A 68 -1.39 -2.52 -0.17
C GLY A 68 -0.29 -3.56 0.04
N LEU A 69 -0.45 -4.74 -0.55
CA LEU A 69 0.60 -5.78 -0.57
C LEU A 69 1.87 -5.29 -1.28
N THR A 70 1.73 -4.65 -2.45
CA THR A 70 2.87 -4.16 -3.22
C THR A 70 3.67 -3.12 -2.44
N TYR A 71 3.01 -2.16 -1.78
CA TYR A 71 3.73 -1.19 -0.95
C TYR A 71 4.37 -1.86 0.26
N LEU A 72 3.67 -2.76 0.96
CA LEU A 72 4.28 -3.46 2.08
C LEU A 72 5.52 -4.25 1.65
N TYR A 73 5.45 -4.94 0.51
CA TYR A 73 6.57 -5.67 -0.06
C TYR A 73 7.77 -4.76 -0.36
N VAL A 74 7.55 -3.69 -1.14
CA VAL A 74 8.61 -2.73 -1.50
C VAL A 74 9.20 -2.06 -0.25
N GLY A 75 8.36 -1.76 0.73
CA GLY A 75 8.78 -1.18 1.99
C GLY A 75 9.68 -2.10 2.80
N LEU A 76 9.30 -3.37 2.93
CA LEU A 76 10.11 -4.38 3.63
C LEU A 76 11.42 -4.66 2.90
N ASP A 77 11.39 -4.75 1.58
CA ASP A 77 12.56 -4.96 0.73
C ASP A 77 13.62 -3.86 0.95
N ALA A 78 13.19 -2.58 0.88
CA ALA A 78 14.04 -1.43 1.12
C ALA A 78 14.61 -1.34 2.55
N LEU A 79 13.85 -1.80 3.56
CA LEU A 79 14.28 -1.74 4.96
C LEU A 79 15.18 -2.91 5.36
N ALA A 80 14.95 -4.08 4.79
CA ALA A 80 15.73 -5.29 5.05
C ALA A 80 16.96 -5.40 4.13
N GLY A 81 17.07 -4.56 3.09
CA GLY A 81 18.16 -4.59 2.12
C GLY A 81 18.14 -5.87 1.30
N LEU A 82 16.95 -6.35 0.96
CA LEU A 82 16.74 -7.60 0.22
C LEU A 82 16.82 -7.39 -1.32
N GLY A 83 16.92 -6.12 -1.76
CA GLY A 83 17.08 -5.67 -3.15
C GLY A 83 17.65 -4.26 -3.23
#